data_AF-A0A0D0A7L2-F1
#
_entry.id   AF-A0A0D0A7L2-F1
#
_cell.length_a   1.000
_cell.length_b   1.000
_cell.length_c   1.000
_cell.angle_alpha   90.00
_cell.angle_beta   90.00
_cell.angle_gamma   90.00
#
_symmetry.space_group_name_H-M   'P 1'
#
loop_
_entity.id
_entity.type
_entity.pdbx_description
1 polymer ?
#
loop_
_entity_poly.entity_id
_entity_poly.type
_entity_poly.pdbx_seq_one_letter_code
_entity_poly.pdbx_strand_id
1 'polypeptide(L)'
;NTTEDCLALLSCRPDRLGHATFLSDELKAFVRTNGQYKPCVEICLSSNLLCKTVASLDAHHIRYYLKNDHPIVICTDDALPFGTSCLGEYSLLLAQPPLGLGLSRDDVAKVAQMGMDAAFLRPRD
;
A
#
# COMPACT_ATOMS: atom_id res chain seq x y z
N ASN A 1 -4.02 -7.30 -15.60
CA ASN A 1 -3.88 -6.01 -16.33
C ASN A 1 -2.71 -6.14 -17.27
N THR A 2 -2.86 -5.73 -18.52
CA THR A 2 -1.71 -5.68 -19.43
C THR A 2 -0.77 -4.53 -19.02
N THR A 3 0.48 -4.57 -19.47
CA THR A 3 1.40 -3.44 -19.26
C THR A 3 0.86 -2.16 -19.89
N GLU A 4 0.21 -2.26 -21.05
CA GLU A 4 -0.42 -1.14 -21.75
C GLU A 4 -1.52 -0.48 -20.91
N ASP A 5 -2.43 -1.27 -20.32
CA ASP A 5 -3.49 -0.75 -19.45
C ASP A 5 -2.91 -0.01 -18.24
N CYS A 6 -1.89 -0.59 -17.61
CA CYS A 6 -1.23 0.02 -16.46
C CYS A 6 -0.54 1.35 -16.84
N LEU A 7 0.15 1.40 -17.99
CA LEU A 7 0.78 2.62 -18.48
C LEU A 7 -0.25 3.70 -18.83
N ALA A 8 -1.37 3.31 -19.43
CA ALA A 8 -2.47 4.24 -19.73
C ALA A 8 -3.00 4.88 -18.43
N LEU A 9 -3.26 4.08 -17.39
CA LEU A 9 -3.69 4.60 -16.09
C LEU A 9 -2.63 5.47 -15.42
N LEU A 10 -1.36 5.06 -15.45
CA LEU A 10 -0.25 5.82 -14.86
C LEU A 10 0.00 7.15 -15.61
N SER A 11 -0.33 7.21 -16.90
CA SER A 11 -0.20 8.44 -17.70
C SER A 11 -1.16 9.55 -17.24
N CYS A 12 -2.27 9.19 -16.58
CA CYS A 12 -3.19 10.15 -15.95
C CYS A 12 -2.61 10.80 -14.69
N ARG A 13 -1.45 10.33 -14.20
CA ARG A 13 -0.76 10.82 -13.01
C ARG A 13 -1.65 10.89 -11.75
N PRO A 14 -2.35 9.80 -11.38
CA PRO A 14 -3.16 9.80 -10.17
C PRO A 14 -2.33 10.06 -8.91
N ASP A 15 -2.86 10.79 -7.94
CA ASP A 15 -2.14 11.06 -6.68
C ASP A 15 -1.96 9.80 -5.81
N ARG A 16 -2.88 8.83 -5.95
CA ARG A 16 -2.85 7.53 -5.25
C ARG A 16 -3.18 6.36 -6.16
N LEU A 17 -2.66 5.18 -5.81
CA LEU A 17 -2.92 3.91 -6.49
C LEU A 17 -3.55 2.90 -5.54
N GLY A 18 -4.76 2.44 -5.87
CA GLY A 18 -5.46 1.39 -5.12
C GLY A 18 -4.83 0.01 -5.30
N HIS A 19 -4.49 -0.65 -4.20
CA HIS A 19 -3.84 -1.98 -4.11
C HIS A 19 -2.49 -2.11 -4.82
N ALA A 20 -2.44 -1.97 -6.14
CA ALA A 20 -1.25 -2.13 -6.97
C ALA A 20 -0.56 -3.51 -6.86
N THR A 21 -1.31 -4.58 -6.55
CA THR A 21 -0.77 -5.92 -6.26
C THR A 21 -0.05 -6.58 -7.42
N PHE A 22 -0.53 -6.39 -8.66
CA PHE A 22 -0.03 -7.06 -9.87
C PHE A 22 0.75 -6.14 -10.81
N LEU A 23 1.28 -5.02 -10.31
CA LEU A 23 2.26 -4.25 -11.09
C LEU A 23 3.50 -5.12 -11.33
N SER A 24 3.95 -5.18 -12.59
CA SER A 24 5.23 -5.83 -12.93
C SER A 24 6.38 -5.13 -12.20
N ASP A 25 7.53 -5.82 -12.07
CA ASP A 25 8.70 -5.22 -11.42
C ASP A 25 9.18 -3.95 -12.13
N GLU A 26 9.07 -3.92 -13.45
CA GLU A 26 9.35 -2.73 -14.27
C GLU A 26 8.39 -1.57 -13.94
N LEU A 27 7.09 -1.84 -13.84
CA LEU A 27 6.11 -0.81 -13.51
C LEU A 27 6.21 -0.34 -12.06
N LYS A 28 6.52 -1.21 -11.11
CA LYS A 28 6.83 -0.82 -9.72
C LYS A 28 8.06 0.06 -9.67
N ALA A 29 9.11 -0.27 -10.44
CA ALA A 29 10.29 0.57 -10.55
C ALA A 29 9.94 1.93 -11.16
N PHE A 30 9.15 1.97 -12.25
CA PHE A 30 8.66 3.21 -12.85
C PHE A 30 7.90 4.08 -11.83
N VAL A 31 6.92 3.51 -11.12
CA VAL A 31 6.15 4.22 -10.06
C VAL A 31 7.06 4.81 -8.99
N ARG A 32 8.17 4.13 -8.65
CA ARG A 32 9.13 4.59 -7.64
C ARG A 32 10.10 5.65 -8.15
N THR A 33 10.55 5.55 -9.41
CA THR A 33 11.67 6.35 -9.95
C THR A 33 11.27 7.45 -10.92
N ASN A 34 9.97 7.73 -11.10
CA ASN A 34 9.49 8.74 -12.05
C ASN A 34 9.64 10.20 -11.53
N GLY A 35 10.87 10.61 -11.24
CA GLY A 35 11.20 11.96 -10.80
C GLY A 35 10.51 12.35 -9.49
N GLN A 36 9.81 13.49 -9.49
CA GLN A 36 9.04 13.97 -8.33
C GLN A 36 7.66 13.30 -8.21
N TYR A 37 7.23 12.55 -9.21
CA TYR A 37 5.94 11.86 -9.18
C TYR A 37 6.06 10.54 -8.43
N LYS A 38 5.47 10.48 -7.24
CA LYS A 38 5.44 9.28 -6.39
C LYS A 38 4.02 9.12 -5.82
N PRO A 39 3.13 8.45 -6.57
CA PRO A 39 1.77 8.26 -6.06
C PRO A 39 1.79 7.36 -4.83
N CYS A 40 0.99 7.71 -3.83
CA CYS A 40 0.87 6.89 -2.63
C CYS A 40 0.11 5.60 -2.94
N VAL A 41 0.60 4.46 -2.45
CA VAL A 41 -0.06 3.16 -2.67
C VAL A 41 -0.95 2.82 -1.49
N GLU A 42 -2.22 2.58 -1.76
CA GLU A 42 -3.21 2.14 -0.78
C GLU A 42 -3.08 0.62 -0.57
N ILE A 43 -2.68 0.23 0.63
CA ILE A 43 -2.39 -1.15 1.02
C ILE A 43 -3.54 -1.70 1.86
N CYS A 44 -4.14 -2.80 1.40
CA CYS A 44 -5.29 -3.44 2.04
C CYS A 44 -4.95 -4.90 2.36
N LEU A 45 -4.37 -5.17 3.53
CA LEU A 45 -3.73 -6.45 3.88
C LEU A 45 -4.76 -7.59 3.91
N SER A 46 -5.85 -7.40 4.65
CA SER A 46 -6.89 -8.43 4.80
C SER A 46 -7.61 -8.71 3.48
N SER A 47 -7.95 -7.65 2.73
CA SER A 47 -8.52 -7.76 1.38
C SER A 47 -7.62 -8.57 0.46
N ASN A 48 -6.33 -8.19 0.36
CA ASN A 48 -5.40 -8.85 -0.54
C ASN A 48 -5.16 -10.33 -0.20
N LEU A 49 -5.16 -10.68 1.09
CA LEU A 49 -5.04 -12.06 1.57
C LEU A 49 -6.30 -12.88 1.29
N LEU A 50 -7.48 -12.38 1.66
CA LEU A 50 -8.75 -13.11 1.53
C LEU A 50 -9.19 -13.25 0.07
N CYS A 51 -8.93 -12.25 -0.77
CA CYS A 51 -9.13 -12.32 -2.22
C CYS A 51 -8.02 -13.08 -2.95
N LYS A 52 -7.02 -13.62 -2.25
CA LYS A 52 -5.92 -14.42 -2.80
C LYS A 52 -5.09 -13.69 -3.87
N THR A 53 -5.02 -12.37 -3.77
CA THR A 53 -4.10 -11.58 -4.61
C THR A 53 -2.65 -11.70 -4.15
N VAL A 54 -2.46 -12.10 -2.89
CA VAL A 54 -1.18 -12.54 -2.32
C VAL A 54 -1.38 -13.88 -1.60
N ALA A 55 -0.35 -14.73 -1.58
CA ALA A 55 -0.44 -16.05 -0.95
C ALA A 55 -0.34 -16.02 0.58
N SER A 56 0.29 -14.99 1.13
CA SER A 56 0.48 -14.78 2.56
C SER A 56 0.79 -13.30 2.83
N LEU A 57 0.72 -12.88 4.11
CA LEU A 57 1.15 -11.53 4.49
C LEU A 57 2.65 -11.32 4.23
N ASP A 58 3.49 -12.34 4.39
CA ASP A 58 4.93 -12.20 4.12
C ASP A 58 5.24 -12.00 2.63
N ALA A 59 4.40 -12.56 1.75
CA ALA A 59 4.47 -12.35 0.30
C ALA A 59 3.86 -11.00 -0.14
N HIS A 60 3.33 -10.19 0.78
CA HIS A 60 2.67 -8.94 0.44
C HIS A 60 3.68 -7.90 -0.06
N HIS A 61 3.33 -7.20 -1.14
CA HIS A 61 4.12 -6.17 -1.79
C HIS A 61 4.38 -4.92 -0.93
N ILE A 62 3.82 -4.84 0.28
CA ILE A 62 4.09 -3.75 1.24
C ILE A 62 5.59 -3.70 1.60
N ARG A 63 6.24 -4.86 1.77
CA ARG A 63 7.68 -4.92 2.08
C ARG A 63 8.53 -4.25 1.00
N TYR A 64 8.11 -4.34 -0.28
CA TYR A 64 8.79 -3.67 -1.37
C TYR A 64 8.74 -2.15 -1.21
N TYR A 65 7.57 -1.57 -0.93
CA TYR A 65 7.43 -0.13 -0.78
C TYR A 65 8.12 0.40 0.49
N LEU A 66 8.02 -0.31 1.60
CA LEU A 66 8.73 0.04 2.85
C LEU A 66 10.25 0.05 2.66
N LYS A 67 10.81 -0.99 2.03
CA LYS A 67 12.25 -1.08 1.74
C LYS A 67 12.75 0.08 0.86
N ASN A 68 11.87 0.63 0.03
CA ASN A 68 12.20 1.69 -0.91
C ASN A 68 11.78 3.09 -0.45
N ASP A 69 11.32 3.23 0.80
CA ASP A 69 10.80 4.49 1.34
C ASP A 69 9.74 5.14 0.42
N HIS A 70 8.89 4.30 -0.18
CA HIS A 70 7.83 4.74 -1.09
C HIS A 70 6.56 5.05 -0.30
N PRO A 71 5.84 6.15 -0.56
CA PRO A 71 4.64 6.51 0.18
C PRO A 71 3.56 5.42 0.11
N ILE A 72 3.06 5.00 1.27
CA ILE A 72 1.93 4.06 1.38
C ILE A 72 0.92 4.56 2.41
N VAL A 73 -0.30 4.06 2.32
CA VAL A 73 -1.35 4.24 3.33
C VAL A 73 -2.05 2.90 3.57
N ILE A 74 -2.34 2.59 4.84
CA ILE A 74 -3.09 1.39 5.20
C ILE A 74 -4.58 1.67 5.14
N CYS A 75 -5.29 0.83 4.38
CA CYS A 75 -6.72 0.94 4.15
C CYS A 75 -7.40 -0.39 4.48
N THR A 76 -8.68 -0.33 4.85
CA THR A 76 -9.48 -1.55 5.07
C THR A 76 -9.96 -2.19 3.78
N ASP A 77 -9.93 -1.45 2.67
CA ASP A 77 -10.81 -1.71 1.53
C ASP A 77 -12.26 -1.75 2.06
N ASP A 78 -12.92 -2.89 2.01
CA ASP A 78 -14.23 -3.11 2.62
C ASP A 78 -14.13 -3.75 4.02
N ALA A 79 -14.37 -2.96 5.07
CA ALA A 79 -14.27 -3.44 6.45
C ALA A 79 -15.25 -4.59 6.77
N LEU A 80 -16.49 -4.52 6.27
CA LEU A 80 -17.54 -5.51 6.58
C LEU A 80 -17.29 -6.88 5.90
N PRO A 81 -17.07 -6.98 4.58
CA PRO A 81 -16.77 -8.25 3.91
C PRO A 81 -15.52 -8.95 4.43
N PHE A 82 -14.49 -8.19 4.80
CA PHE A 82 -13.22 -8.73 5.27
C PHE A 82 -13.13 -8.89 6.79
N GLY A 83 -14.19 -8.53 7.53
CA GLY A 83 -14.23 -8.66 8.99
C GLY A 83 -13.09 -7.92 9.70
N THR A 84 -12.67 -6.79 9.15
CA THR A 84 -11.51 -6.02 9.64
C THR A 84 -11.90 -4.60 10.07
N SER A 85 -10.94 -3.85 10.59
CA SER A 85 -11.05 -2.43 10.91
C SER A 85 -9.71 -1.75 10.64
N CYS A 86 -9.67 -0.42 10.64
CA CYS A 86 -8.39 0.31 10.52
C CYS A 86 -7.38 -0.15 11.59
N LEU A 87 -7.81 -0.28 12.85
CA LEU A 87 -6.96 -0.83 13.92
C LEU A 87 -6.53 -2.28 13.65
N GLY A 88 -7.42 -3.10 13.07
CA GLY A 88 -7.12 -4.47 12.66
C GLY A 88 -5.99 -4.53 11.64
N GLU A 89 -6.07 -3.73 10.57
CA GLU A 89 -5.02 -3.66 9.55
C GLU A 89 -3.68 -3.19 10.12
N TYR A 90 -3.68 -2.17 10.98
CA TYR A 90 -2.47 -1.73 11.68
C TYR A 90 -1.91 -2.77 12.65
N SER A 91 -2.79 -3.58 13.27
CA SER A 91 -2.37 -4.68 14.15
C SER A 91 -1.63 -5.77 13.37
N LEU A 92 -1.98 -6.01 12.10
CA LEU A 92 -1.26 -6.95 11.22
C LEU A 92 0.15 -6.46 10.88
N LEU A 93 0.40 -5.14 10.87
CA LEU A 93 1.76 -4.63 10.71
C LEU A 93 2.66 -5.00 11.90
N LEU A 94 2.12 -4.90 13.12
CA LEU A 94 2.85 -5.13 14.37
C LEU A 94 2.97 -6.60 14.76
N ALA A 95 1.92 -7.39 14.50
CA ALA A 95 1.86 -8.79 14.90
C ALA A 95 3.03 -9.59 14.29
N GLN A 96 3.58 -10.52 15.06
CA GLN A 96 4.71 -11.33 14.60
C GLN A 96 4.29 -12.31 13.50
N PRO A 97 5.19 -12.65 12.57
CA PRO A 97 4.95 -13.74 11.63
C PRO A 97 4.59 -15.06 12.36
N PRO A 98 3.69 -15.88 11.82
CA PRO A 98 2.99 -15.73 10.54
C PRO A 98 1.70 -14.89 10.60
N LEU A 99 1.33 -14.35 11.78
CA LEU A 99 0.07 -13.61 11.97
C LEU A 99 0.11 -12.19 11.40
N GLY A 100 1.30 -11.59 11.32
CA GLY A 100 1.53 -10.25 10.79
C GLY A 100 2.91 -10.09 10.17
N LEU A 101 3.37 -8.85 10.05
CA LEU A 101 4.64 -8.50 9.39
C LEU A 101 5.82 -8.32 10.35
N GLY A 102 5.57 -8.24 11.66
CA GLY A 102 6.58 -8.05 12.70
C GLY A 102 7.30 -6.71 12.64
N LEU A 103 6.64 -5.66 12.13
CA LEU A 103 7.24 -4.32 12.06
C LEU A 103 7.38 -3.70 13.45
N SER A 104 8.38 -2.83 13.60
CA SER A 104 8.56 -2.06 14.84
C SER A 104 7.46 -1.00 14.99
N ARG A 105 7.30 -0.48 16.22
CA ARG A 105 6.39 0.65 16.46
C ARG A 105 6.79 1.89 15.66
N ASP A 106 8.08 2.12 15.47
CA ASP A 106 8.60 3.26 14.72
C ASP A 106 8.31 3.11 13.22
N ASP A 107 8.46 1.91 12.67
CA ASP A 107 8.06 1.62 11.28
C ASP A 107 6.56 1.89 11.08
N VAL A 108 5.72 1.44 12.02
CA VAL A 108 4.27 1.62 11.94
C VAL A 108 3.85 3.08 12.12
N ALA A 109 4.52 3.83 13.00
CA ALA A 109 4.32 5.27 13.14
C ALA A 109 4.70 6.02 11.85
N LYS A 110 5.80 5.62 11.20
CA LYS A 110 6.21 6.15 9.89
C LYS A 110 5.16 5.88 8.82
N VAL A 111 4.61 4.66 8.77
CA VAL A 111 3.51 4.30 7.85
C VAL A 111 2.27 5.16 8.10
N ALA A 112 1.91 5.40 9.36
CA ALA A 112 0.80 6.29 9.69
C ALA A 112 1.05 7.72 9.19
N GLN A 113 2.26 8.24 9.37
CA GLN A 113 2.64 9.57 8.87
C GLN A 113 2.57 9.65 7.34
N MET A 114 3.10 8.64 6.63
CA MET A 114 3.00 8.56 5.16
C MET A 114 1.56 8.64 4.67
N GLY A 115 0.63 7.98 5.37
CA GLY A 115 -0.79 8.03 5.04
C GLY A 115 -1.42 9.41 5.25
N MET A 116 -1.04 10.10 6.33
CA MET A 116 -1.51 11.46 6.60
C MET A 116 -0.97 12.46 5.58
N ASP A 117 0.29 12.32 5.18
CA ASP A 117 0.93 13.19 4.17
C ASP A 117 0.33 12.99 2.77
N ALA A 118 -0.25 11.82 2.49
CA ALA A 118 -0.91 11.48 1.22
C ALA A 118 -2.43 11.78 1.21
N ALA A 119 -2.97 12.38 2.28
CA ALA A 119 -4.37 12.72 2.37
C ALA A 119 -4.73 13.88 1.42
N PHE A 120 -5.93 13.85 0.84
CA PHE A 120 -6.45 14.94 -0.01
C PHE A 120 -7.01 16.09 0.83
N LEU A 121 -6.19 16.60 1.74
CA LEU A 121 -6.52 17.75 2.56
C LEU A 121 -6.22 19.04 1.79
N ARG A 122 -7.05 20.06 1.99
CA ARG A 122 -6.70 21.41 1.58
C ARG A 122 -5.53 21.90 2.44
N PRO A 123 -4.58 22.69 1.88
CA PRO A 123 -3.59 23.37 2.70
C PRO A 123 -4.30 24.14 3.81
N ARG A 124 -3.77 24.06 5.04
CA ARG A 124 -4.24 24.94 6.11
C ARG A 124 -3.66 26.33 5.84
N ASP A 125 -4.55 27.31 5.69
CA ASP A 125 -4.23 28.73 5.57
C ASP A 125 -3.39 29.22 6.77
#